data_AF-L7PE70-F1
#
_entry.id   AF-L7PE70-F1
#
_cell.length_a   1.000
_cell.length_b   1.000
_cell.length_c   1.000
_cell.angle_alpha   90.00
_cell.angle_beta   90.00
_cell.angle_gamma   90.00
#
_symmetry.space_group_name_H-M   'P 1'
#
loop_
_entity.id
_entity.type
_entity.pdbx_description
1 polymer ?
#
loop_
_entity_poly.entity_id
_entity_poly.type
_entity_poly.pdbx_seq_one_letter_code
_entity_poly.pdbx_strand_id
1 'polypeptide(L)'
;MKFYKRILTLILSISFVFANIQLANAISSVEKIQGKNKYEIAGKIADKTAYKTAILINTSNSIADGLSASGLAGALNAPILLTEKNTIPTETSARLKNVSKVYIIGGTYSISTSVENSLKSKKMKVVRIKGNDRIKTSYNVAKEINSIKKVNTVMLTNAYKGEADAISIASVAARDKSPIILTNGQSIPFSTSGLKSYAIGGTASMSTTLVNNTKSTRLGGSTRFETNKAIINKFYKDAREFYIAGAYELTNALVGSSLSKHEPMVLVNDGSNKSVLKNAKKITSIGYIDSNIVQQCLNITNGIGDINTGIVKNIKPTTRTIKDGMYKVGKDISAGEYLITSNSGSYDSYYEVTSDSTGNADSILSNDIFSGTRYITLKNGQYIKIEDSTMILAKYAKAQKAKNGKFGNGMYKIGLEIPAGEYIIMSNSSDAYYEVRNNSLGNAEGIVTNDTFSGRRYITVEEGQYLILNDCYLIENE
;
A
#
# COMPACT_ATOMS: atom_id res chain seq x y z
N MET A 1 -27.23 29.53 -63.88
CA MET A 1 -27.10 28.28 -63.11
C MET A 1 -26.88 28.65 -61.64
N LYS A 2 -27.90 28.38 -60.79
CA LYS A 2 -27.96 28.35 -59.30
C LYS A 2 -27.17 29.42 -58.50
N PHE A 3 -27.80 30.49 -58.03
CA PHE A 3 -28.56 30.64 -56.78
C PHE A 3 -27.71 30.80 -55.48
N TYR A 4 -27.75 32.04 -54.95
CA TYR A 4 -27.84 32.43 -53.51
C TYR A 4 -26.59 32.33 -52.62
N LYS A 5 -26.36 33.19 -51.61
CA LYS A 5 -26.75 34.57 -51.23
C LYS A 5 -25.95 34.83 -49.95
N ARG A 6 -25.39 36.05 -49.83
CA ARG A 6 -25.19 36.91 -48.63
C ARG A 6 -25.07 36.26 -47.22
N ILE A 7 -24.15 36.79 -46.40
CA ILE A 7 -24.40 37.53 -45.13
C ILE A 7 -23.15 37.47 -44.20
N LEU A 8 -22.54 38.64 -43.99
CA LEU A 8 -22.30 39.35 -42.71
C LEU A 8 -21.72 38.58 -41.50
N THR A 9 -20.60 39.05 -40.93
CA THR A 9 -20.44 39.57 -39.53
C THR A 9 -18.95 39.68 -39.15
N LEU A 10 -18.47 40.89 -38.86
CA LEU A 10 -18.26 41.48 -37.52
C LEU A 10 -16.95 41.00 -36.86
N ILE A 11 -15.92 41.84 -36.97
CA ILE A 11 -14.64 41.72 -36.27
C ILE A 11 -14.91 41.91 -34.77
N LEU A 12 -14.93 40.80 -34.02
CA LEU A 12 -15.05 40.81 -32.57
C LEU A 12 -13.64 40.76 -31.95
N SER A 13 -13.33 41.82 -31.22
CA SER A 13 -12.21 42.02 -30.30
C SER A 13 -11.77 40.76 -29.53
N ILE A 14 -10.55 40.28 -29.79
CA ILE A 14 -9.85 39.36 -28.89
C ILE A 14 -8.89 40.19 -28.04
N SER A 15 -9.41 40.69 -26.92
CA SER A 15 -8.59 41.16 -25.82
C SER A 15 -7.84 39.95 -25.26
N PHE A 16 -6.53 39.87 -25.50
CA PHE A 16 -5.63 38.93 -24.83
C PHE A 16 -5.59 39.29 -23.34
N VAL A 17 -6.51 38.74 -22.57
CA VAL A 17 -6.36 38.62 -21.12
C VAL A 17 -5.26 37.58 -20.91
N PHE A 18 -4.02 38.05 -20.71
CA PHE A 18 -3.01 37.25 -20.04
C PHE A 18 -3.52 36.99 -18.62
N ALA A 19 -4.30 35.92 -18.46
CA ALA A 19 -4.48 35.33 -17.16
C ALA A 19 -3.07 34.93 -16.71
N ASN A 20 -2.56 35.63 -15.70
CA ASN A 20 -1.47 35.12 -14.87
C ASN A 20 -1.97 33.80 -14.26
N ILE A 21 -1.81 32.70 -15.00
CA ILE A 21 -1.89 31.36 -14.43
C ILE A 21 -0.68 31.32 -13.51
N GLN A 22 -0.89 31.64 -12.24
CA GLN A 22 0.03 31.20 -11.20
C GLN A 22 0.17 29.70 -11.41
N LEU A 23 1.34 29.28 -11.91
CA LEU A 23 1.74 27.88 -11.81
C LEU A 23 1.65 27.55 -10.32
N ALA A 24 0.59 26.83 -9.96
CA ALA A 24 0.48 26.27 -8.62
C ALA A 24 1.77 25.48 -8.38
N ASN A 25 2.41 25.70 -7.23
CA ASN A 25 3.58 24.92 -6.81
C ASN A 25 3.20 23.44 -6.87
N ALA A 26 3.59 22.76 -7.94
CA ALA A 26 3.27 21.36 -8.14
C ALA A 26 4.00 20.55 -7.07
N ILE A 27 3.27 19.73 -6.32
CA ILE A 27 3.93 18.77 -5.44
C ILE A 27 4.65 17.76 -6.34
N SER A 28 5.98 17.71 -6.23
CA SER A 28 6.83 16.77 -6.96
C SER A 28 7.16 15.51 -6.16
N SER A 29 7.00 15.55 -4.83
CA SER A 29 7.37 14.43 -3.95
C SER A 29 6.52 14.33 -2.69
N VAL A 30 6.42 13.13 -2.14
CA VAL A 30 5.76 12.81 -0.87
C VAL A 30 6.81 12.59 0.21
N GLU A 31 6.69 13.29 1.35
CA GLU A 31 7.51 13.02 2.54
C GLU A 31 7.17 11.64 3.12
N LYS A 32 8.15 10.93 3.67
CA LYS A 32 7.94 9.53 4.12
C LYS A 32 8.27 9.37 5.60
N ILE A 33 7.33 8.81 6.36
CA ILE A 33 7.57 8.26 7.69
C ILE A 33 7.58 6.73 7.56
N GLN A 34 8.79 6.18 7.41
CA GLN A 34 9.02 4.75 7.19
C GLN A 34 9.99 4.19 8.21
N GLY A 35 9.90 2.90 8.48
CA GLY A 35 10.80 2.15 9.36
C GLY A 35 10.84 0.70 8.92
N LYS A 36 11.78 -0.09 9.42
CA LYS A 36 11.97 -1.49 9.02
C LYS A 36 10.77 -2.38 9.36
N ASN A 37 9.94 -1.96 10.33
CA ASN A 37 8.74 -2.66 10.75
C ASN A 37 7.73 -1.68 11.37
N LYS A 38 6.51 -2.17 11.67
CA LYS A 38 5.42 -1.39 12.28
C LYS A 38 5.78 -0.77 13.64
N TYR A 39 6.64 -1.41 14.42
CA TYR A 39 7.09 -0.90 15.73
C TYR A 39 8.00 0.32 15.55
N GLU A 40 8.91 0.28 14.57
CA GLU A 40 9.76 1.42 14.24
C GLU A 40 8.95 2.58 13.66
N ILE A 41 7.97 2.31 12.79
CA ILE A 41 7.08 3.35 12.24
C ILE A 41 6.33 4.06 13.39
N ALA A 42 5.73 3.29 14.31
CA ALA A 42 5.08 3.85 15.49
C ALA A 42 6.04 4.68 16.35
N GLY A 43 7.28 4.20 16.53
CA GLY A 43 8.34 4.93 17.23
C GLY A 43 8.71 6.25 16.55
N LYS A 44 8.89 6.26 15.23
CA LYS A 44 9.20 7.46 14.44
C LYS A 44 8.07 8.49 14.45
N ILE A 45 6.82 8.04 14.52
CA ILE A 45 5.67 8.91 14.72
C ILE A 45 5.70 9.52 16.12
N ALA A 46 5.97 8.69 17.14
CA ALA A 46 6.09 9.16 18.52
C ALA A 46 7.18 10.24 18.67
N ASP A 47 8.33 10.04 18.02
CA ASP A 47 9.48 10.96 18.05
C ASP A 47 9.17 12.35 17.44
N LYS A 48 8.04 12.54 16.74
CA LYS A 48 7.62 13.85 16.21
C LYS A 48 7.19 14.84 17.29
N THR A 49 6.90 14.36 18.49
CA THR A 49 6.45 15.21 19.61
C THR A 49 7.08 14.75 20.91
N ALA A 50 7.32 15.66 21.85
CA ALA A 50 7.78 15.27 23.19
C ALA A 50 6.61 14.67 23.99
N TYR A 51 6.86 13.58 24.71
CA TYR A 51 5.85 12.91 25.55
C TYR A 51 6.45 12.31 26.83
N LYS A 52 5.62 12.25 27.88
CA LYS A 52 5.90 11.54 29.14
C LYS A 52 4.91 10.41 29.43
N THR A 53 3.80 10.39 28.68
CA THR A 53 2.80 9.32 28.72
C THR A 53 2.79 8.64 27.36
N ALA A 54 2.68 7.30 27.33
CA ALA A 54 2.50 6.53 26.10
C ALA A 54 1.29 5.61 26.22
N ILE A 55 0.68 5.27 25.08
CA ILE A 55 -0.38 4.27 25.00
C ILE A 55 0.19 3.06 24.26
N LEU A 56 0.02 1.88 24.85
CA LEU A 56 0.51 0.61 24.33
C LEU A 56 -0.66 -0.25 23.88
N ILE A 57 -0.61 -0.70 22.63
CA ILE A 57 -1.62 -1.57 22.03
C ILE A 57 -0.95 -2.75 21.32
N ASN A 58 -1.68 -3.85 21.16
CA ASN A 58 -1.26 -4.97 20.32
C ASN A 58 -2.24 -5.10 19.16
N THR A 59 -1.70 -5.07 17.93
CA THR A 59 -2.49 -5.14 16.69
C THR A 59 -2.37 -6.49 15.97
N SER A 60 -1.69 -7.48 16.55
CA SER A 60 -1.43 -8.77 15.87
C SER A 60 -2.70 -9.58 15.56
N ASN A 61 -3.76 -9.45 16.36
CA ASN A 61 -5.02 -10.18 16.15
C ASN A 61 -6.18 -9.30 15.67
N SER A 62 -6.20 -8.01 16.03
CA SER A 62 -7.19 -7.03 15.57
C SER A 62 -6.74 -5.62 15.98
N ILE A 63 -7.15 -4.61 15.21
CA ILE A 63 -6.90 -3.21 15.56
C ILE A 63 -8.01 -2.61 16.45
N ALA A 64 -9.07 -3.35 16.76
CA ALA A 64 -10.28 -2.83 17.39
C ALA A 64 -10.01 -2.12 18.73
N ASP A 65 -9.24 -2.75 19.62
CA ASP A 65 -8.84 -2.13 20.89
C ASP A 65 -8.03 -0.85 20.64
N GLY A 66 -7.16 -0.90 19.63
CA GLY A 66 -6.37 0.23 19.15
C GLY A 66 -7.21 1.40 18.64
N LEU A 67 -8.29 1.16 17.90
CA LEU A 67 -9.19 2.22 17.41
C LEU A 67 -9.66 3.11 18.56
N SER A 68 -10.13 2.49 19.65
CA SER A 68 -10.61 3.21 20.83
C SER A 68 -9.54 4.08 21.50
N ALA A 69 -8.26 3.72 21.35
CA ALA A 69 -7.13 4.45 21.90
C ALA A 69 -6.89 5.82 21.25
N SER A 70 -7.37 6.06 20.03
CA SER A 70 -7.11 7.29 19.27
C SER A 70 -7.59 8.55 20.01
N GLY A 71 -8.81 8.52 20.55
CA GLY A 71 -9.35 9.63 21.34
C GLY A 71 -8.58 9.87 22.63
N LEU A 72 -8.12 8.79 23.27
CA LEU A 72 -7.32 8.84 24.50
C LEU A 72 -5.91 9.39 24.24
N ALA A 73 -5.30 9.02 23.11
CA ALA A 73 -4.04 9.57 22.62
C ALA A 73 -4.13 11.10 22.47
N GLY A 74 -5.25 11.57 21.92
CA GLY A 74 -5.60 12.98 21.86
C GLY A 74 -5.76 13.65 23.23
N ALA A 75 -6.52 13.03 24.13
CA ALA A 75 -6.80 13.56 25.46
C ALA A 75 -5.54 13.68 26.32
N LEU A 76 -4.62 12.72 26.22
CA LEU A 76 -3.38 12.66 26.97
C LEU A 76 -2.20 13.37 26.30
N ASN A 77 -2.37 13.79 25.04
CA ASN A 77 -1.25 14.18 24.16
C ASN A 77 -0.12 13.13 24.17
N ALA A 78 -0.49 11.86 23.97
CA ALA A 78 0.40 10.71 24.05
C ALA A 78 0.45 9.97 22.70
N PRO A 79 1.62 9.45 22.29
CA PRO A 79 1.70 8.59 21.12
C PRO A 79 1.09 7.21 21.38
N ILE A 80 0.68 6.56 20.30
CA ILE A 80 0.31 5.15 20.28
C ILE A 80 1.52 4.35 19.84
N LEU A 81 2.02 3.48 20.72
CA LEU A 81 3.10 2.54 20.47
C LEU A 81 2.53 1.11 20.38
N LEU A 82 3.23 0.28 19.63
CA LEU A 82 2.84 -1.11 19.39
C LEU A 82 3.65 -2.08 20.24
N THR A 83 3.03 -3.15 20.73
CA THR A 83 3.68 -4.25 21.44
C THR A 83 3.23 -5.58 20.89
N GLU A 84 3.94 -6.64 21.27
CA GLU A 84 3.46 -8.01 21.09
C GLU A 84 2.76 -8.50 22.36
N LYS A 85 2.09 -9.65 22.25
CA LYS A 85 1.35 -10.23 23.37
C LYS A 85 2.22 -10.45 24.60
N ASN A 86 3.40 -11.03 24.42
CA ASN A 86 4.25 -11.50 25.51
C ASN A 86 5.55 -10.70 25.66
N THR A 87 5.87 -9.81 24.72
CA THR A 87 7.12 -9.06 24.71
C THR A 87 6.91 -7.63 24.19
N ILE A 88 7.81 -6.73 24.62
CA ILE A 88 7.90 -5.36 24.09
C ILE A 88 9.05 -5.34 23.09
N PRO A 89 8.79 -5.15 21.78
CA PRO A 89 9.84 -5.06 20.76
C PRO A 89 10.88 -3.98 21.07
N THR A 90 12.10 -4.19 20.61
CA THR A 90 13.24 -3.30 20.88
C THR A 90 12.98 -1.86 20.45
N GLU A 91 12.32 -1.67 19.31
CA GLU A 91 11.95 -0.36 18.76
C GLU A 91 11.01 0.39 19.71
N THR A 92 10.01 -0.30 20.25
CA THR A 92 9.08 0.26 21.24
C THR A 92 9.77 0.50 22.58
N SER A 93 10.58 -0.44 23.06
CA SER A 93 11.33 -0.31 24.32
C SER A 93 12.24 0.92 24.31
N ALA A 94 12.88 1.22 23.17
CA ALA A 94 13.71 2.41 22.99
C ALA A 94 12.92 3.72 23.20
N ARG A 95 11.65 3.77 22.78
CA ARG A 95 10.76 4.94 22.90
C ARG A 95 10.07 5.05 24.25
N LEU A 96 10.24 4.05 25.12
CA LEU A 96 9.69 4.04 26.48
C LEU A 96 10.69 4.53 27.54
N LYS A 97 11.98 4.70 27.21
CA LYS A 97 13.03 5.03 28.21
C LYS A 97 12.73 6.26 29.08
N ASN A 98 12.09 7.29 28.50
CA ASN A 98 11.78 8.55 29.17
C ASN A 98 10.29 8.71 29.54
N VAL A 99 9.52 7.62 29.46
CA VAL A 99 8.08 7.59 29.74
C VAL A 99 7.87 7.29 31.22
N SER A 100 7.05 8.11 31.90
CA SER A 100 6.69 7.92 33.31
C SER A 100 5.36 7.19 33.49
N LYS A 101 4.47 7.26 32.49
CA LYS A 101 3.15 6.63 32.53
C LYS A 101 2.83 5.87 31.25
N VAL A 102 2.36 4.64 31.37
CA VAL A 102 1.92 3.82 30.23
C VAL A 102 0.47 3.41 30.42
N TYR A 103 -0.35 3.66 29.42
CA TYR A 103 -1.67 3.06 29.30
C TYR A 103 -1.58 1.80 28.46
N ILE A 104 -2.09 0.68 28.96
CA ILE A 104 -2.24 -0.56 28.19
C ILE A 104 -3.71 -0.69 27.80
N ILE A 105 -4.01 -0.77 26.51
CA ILE A 105 -5.39 -0.95 26.04
C ILE A 105 -5.56 -2.41 25.61
N GLY A 106 -6.47 -3.10 26.28
CA GLY A 106 -6.77 -4.51 26.04
C GLY A 106 -6.50 -5.42 27.23
N GLY A 107 -7.20 -6.56 27.23
CA GLY A 107 -7.06 -7.60 28.24
C GLY A 107 -5.74 -8.37 28.16
N THR A 108 -5.54 -9.30 29.10
CA THR A 108 -4.32 -10.14 29.19
C THR A 108 -4.16 -11.11 28.02
N TYR A 109 -5.24 -11.44 27.32
CA TYR A 109 -5.19 -12.20 26.06
C TYR A 109 -4.50 -11.43 24.93
N SER A 110 -4.62 -10.10 24.92
CA SER A 110 -4.02 -9.22 23.91
C SER A 110 -2.62 -8.78 24.34
N ILE A 111 -2.45 -8.34 25.58
CA ILE A 111 -1.15 -7.92 26.14
C ILE A 111 -1.01 -8.55 27.51
N SER A 112 -0.10 -9.49 27.67
CA SER A 112 0.05 -10.32 28.86
C SER A 112 0.36 -9.51 30.13
N THR A 113 0.22 -10.16 31.29
CA THR A 113 0.68 -9.61 32.56
C THR A 113 2.21 -9.49 32.61
N SER A 114 2.96 -10.31 31.86
CA SER A 114 4.44 -10.20 31.82
C SER A 114 4.90 -8.88 31.20
N VAL A 115 4.25 -8.43 30.12
CA VAL A 115 4.50 -7.11 29.52
C VAL A 115 4.21 -5.99 30.54
N GLU A 116 3.07 -6.06 31.22
CA GLU A 116 2.72 -5.08 32.26
C GLU A 116 3.73 -5.05 33.41
N ASN A 117 4.16 -6.21 33.91
CA ASN A 117 5.15 -6.30 34.99
C ASN A 117 6.52 -5.76 34.54
N SER A 118 6.91 -5.97 33.29
CA SER A 118 8.16 -5.42 32.73
C SER A 118 8.18 -3.89 32.65
N LEU A 119 7.00 -3.25 32.54
CA LEU A 119 6.87 -1.79 32.58
C LEU A 119 6.92 -1.28 34.02
N LYS A 120 6.25 -1.98 34.96
CA LYS A 120 6.27 -1.64 36.39
C LYS A 120 7.67 -1.77 37.00
N SER A 121 8.46 -2.78 36.61
CA SER A 121 9.84 -2.93 37.09
C SER A 121 10.75 -1.78 36.64
N LYS A 122 10.43 -1.12 35.53
CA LYS A 122 11.05 0.13 35.07
C LYS A 122 10.51 1.38 35.80
N LYS A 123 9.80 1.21 36.91
CA LYS A 123 9.21 2.27 37.76
C LYS A 123 8.19 3.17 37.01
N MET A 124 7.58 2.67 35.93
CA MET A 124 6.52 3.38 35.21
C MET A 124 5.17 3.18 35.90
N LYS A 125 4.33 4.22 35.94
CA LYS A 125 2.92 4.08 36.32
C LYS A 125 2.16 3.39 35.18
N VAL A 126 1.67 2.18 35.41
CA VAL A 126 0.92 1.42 34.39
C VAL A 126 -0.57 1.43 34.69
N VAL A 127 -1.38 1.83 33.70
CA VAL A 127 -2.85 1.81 33.76
C VAL A 127 -3.38 0.91 32.66
N ARG A 128 -3.96 -0.23 33.02
CA ARG A 128 -4.61 -1.11 32.04
C ARG A 128 -6.09 -0.79 31.91
N ILE A 129 -6.53 -0.48 30.71
CA ILE A 129 -7.95 -0.32 30.37
C ILE A 129 -8.37 -1.54 29.57
N LYS A 130 -9.31 -2.32 30.12
CA LYS A 130 -9.84 -3.53 29.49
C LYS A 130 -11.32 -3.69 29.78
N GLY A 131 -11.99 -4.48 28.96
CA GLY A 131 -13.31 -5.05 29.21
C GLY A 131 -13.31 -6.55 28.90
N ASN A 132 -14.47 -7.18 29.03
CA ASN A 132 -14.65 -8.60 28.67
C ASN A 132 -14.59 -8.81 27.14
N ASP A 133 -14.85 -7.76 26.37
CA ASP A 133 -14.74 -7.73 24.92
C ASP A 133 -14.25 -6.34 24.44
N ARG A 134 -14.12 -6.19 23.12
CA ARG A 134 -13.69 -4.94 22.46
C ARG A 134 -14.69 -3.79 22.66
N ILE A 135 -15.99 -4.09 22.76
CA ILE A 135 -17.04 -3.09 23.00
C ILE A 135 -16.87 -2.50 24.40
N LYS A 136 -16.79 -3.34 25.42
CA LYS A 136 -16.59 -2.92 26.81
C LYS A 136 -15.23 -2.25 27.02
N THR A 137 -14.17 -2.73 26.35
CA THR A 137 -12.87 -2.06 26.35
C THR A 137 -12.99 -0.63 25.82
N SER A 138 -13.62 -0.43 24.65
CA SER A 138 -13.80 0.91 24.08
C SER A 138 -14.65 1.85 24.95
N TYR A 139 -15.67 1.31 25.62
CA TYR A 139 -16.48 2.06 26.58
C TYR A 139 -15.70 2.45 27.84
N ASN A 140 -14.83 1.58 28.34
CA ASN A 140 -13.95 1.90 29.46
C ASN A 140 -12.89 2.94 29.07
N VAL A 141 -12.40 2.92 27.83
CA VAL A 141 -11.56 4.00 27.28
C VAL A 141 -12.33 5.31 27.24
N ALA A 142 -13.61 5.30 26.84
CA ALA A 142 -14.46 6.49 26.85
C ALA A 142 -14.64 7.09 28.25
N LYS A 143 -14.75 6.24 29.29
CA LYS A 143 -14.79 6.69 30.69
C LYS A 143 -13.50 7.38 31.11
N GLU A 144 -12.35 6.84 30.73
CA GLU A 144 -11.05 7.47 31.00
C GLU A 144 -10.91 8.81 30.26
N ILE A 145 -11.36 8.90 29.01
CA ILE A 145 -11.38 10.18 28.29
C ILE A 145 -12.27 11.18 29.03
N ASN A 146 -13.45 10.76 29.50
CA ASN A 146 -14.39 11.62 30.22
C ASN A 146 -13.87 12.10 31.58
N SER A 147 -13.00 11.33 32.25
CA SER A 147 -12.34 11.76 33.49
C SER A 147 -11.24 12.81 33.26
N ILE A 148 -10.65 12.82 32.06
CA ILE A 148 -9.63 13.81 31.64
C ILE A 148 -10.30 15.08 31.08
N LYS A 149 -11.32 14.92 30.24
CA LYS A 149 -12.07 15.99 29.58
C LYS A 149 -13.51 15.54 29.40
N LYS A 150 -14.47 16.35 29.87
CA LYS A 150 -15.90 16.10 29.68
C LYS A 150 -16.23 15.79 28.21
N VAL A 151 -16.81 14.62 27.99
CA VAL A 151 -17.20 14.14 26.67
C VAL A 151 -18.54 14.75 26.28
N ASN A 152 -18.54 15.50 25.18
CA ASN A 152 -19.74 16.07 24.56
C ASN A 152 -20.02 15.47 23.16
N THR A 153 -19.10 14.67 22.63
CA THR A 153 -19.19 14.05 21.31
C THR A 153 -18.67 12.61 21.34
N VAL A 154 -19.37 11.69 20.68
CA VAL A 154 -18.96 10.29 20.57
C VAL A 154 -18.95 9.84 19.11
N MET A 155 -18.00 8.97 18.77
CA MET A 155 -17.88 8.35 17.44
C MET A 155 -18.22 6.86 17.57
N LEU A 156 -19.39 6.46 17.10
CA LEU A 156 -19.85 5.08 17.11
C LEU A 156 -19.35 4.35 15.85
N THR A 157 -18.70 3.21 16.05
CA THR A 157 -18.16 2.37 14.98
C THR A 157 -18.57 0.91 15.19
N ASN A 158 -18.48 0.08 14.16
CA ASN A 158 -18.74 -1.35 14.30
C ASN A 158 -17.47 -2.07 14.77
N ALA A 159 -17.63 -2.96 15.75
CA ALA A 159 -16.56 -3.68 16.38
C ALA A 159 -16.05 -4.88 15.56
N TYR A 160 -16.86 -5.40 14.64
CA TYR A 160 -16.67 -6.68 13.94
C TYR A 160 -16.63 -6.55 12.42
N LYS A 161 -17.05 -5.40 11.88
CA LYS A 161 -17.10 -5.12 10.44
C LYS A 161 -16.65 -3.69 10.18
N GLY A 162 -16.16 -3.42 8.97
CA GLY A 162 -15.86 -2.05 8.55
C GLY A 162 -14.72 -1.39 9.34
N GLU A 163 -13.67 -2.13 9.73
CA GLU A 163 -12.51 -1.56 10.42
C GLU A 163 -11.89 -0.36 9.67
N ALA A 164 -11.93 -0.38 8.33
CA ALA A 164 -11.46 0.72 7.49
C ALA A 164 -12.37 1.96 7.52
N ASP A 165 -13.66 1.80 7.79
CA ASP A 165 -14.56 2.93 8.07
C ASP A 165 -14.20 3.52 9.44
N ALA A 166 -14.04 2.65 10.44
CA ALA A 166 -13.76 3.05 11.82
C ALA A 166 -12.41 3.79 11.95
N ILE A 167 -11.37 3.34 11.27
CA ILE A 167 -10.06 4.00 11.33
C ILE A 167 -10.08 5.41 10.72
N SER A 168 -10.99 5.68 9.78
CA SER A 168 -11.07 6.97 9.11
C SER A 168 -11.47 8.12 10.05
N ILE A 169 -12.10 7.83 11.20
CA ILE A 169 -12.44 8.85 12.21
C ILE A 169 -11.35 9.02 13.28
N ALA A 170 -10.30 8.20 13.28
CA ALA A 170 -9.30 8.15 14.35
C ALA A 170 -8.58 9.49 14.59
N SER A 171 -8.19 10.15 13.51
CA SER A 171 -7.56 11.47 13.51
C SER A 171 -8.47 12.55 14.12
N VAL A 172 -9.76 12.53 13.76
CA VAL A 172 -10.77 13.45 14.32
C VAL A 172 -10.98 13.18 15.80
N ALA A 173 -11.08 11.90 16.18
CA ALA A 173 -11.21 11.49 17.58
C ALA A 173 -10.02 11.97 18.42
N ALA A 174 -8.79 11.85 17.91
CA ALA A 174 -7.58 12.36 18.55
C ALA A 174 -7.58 13.90 18.65
N ARG A 175 -7.94 14.63 17.58
CA ARG A 175 -8.03 16.09 17.59
C ARG A 175 -9.05 16.60 18.61
N ASP A 176 -10.26 16.07 18.54
CA ASP A 176 -11.40 16.54 19.31
C ASP A 176 -11.41 15.97 20.73
N LYS A 177 -10.49 15.03 21.01
CA LYS A 177 -10.40 14.28 22.27
C LYS A 177 -11.73 13.56 22.56
N SER A 178 -12.32 12.99 21.51
CA SER A 178 -13.61 12.32 21.55
C SER A 178 -13.42 10.80 21.52
N PRO A 179 -14.18 10.04 22.32
CA PRO A 179 -14.09 8.58 22.30
C PRO A 179 -14.59 7.99 20.99
N ILE A 180 -13.87 6.97 20.51
CA ILE A 180 -14.39 6.00 19.55
C ILE A 180 -14.96 4.84 20.36
N ILE A 181 -16.27 4.65 20.27
CA ILE A 181 -16.96 3.56 20.96
C ILE A 181 -17.37 2.51 19.93
N LEU A 182 -16.91 1.28 20.15
CA LEU A 182 -17.23 0.14 19.32
C LEU A 182 -18.62 -0.38 19.68
N THR A 183 -19.35 -0.87 18.69
CA THR A 183 -20.72 -1.39 18.80
C THR A 183 -20.86 -2.65 17.95
N ASN A 184 -21.94 -3.42 18.11
CA ASN A 184 -22.25 -4.51 17.18
C ASN A 184 -22.84 -4.00 15.83
N GLY A 185 -22.99 -2.68 15.67
CA GLY A 185 -23.63 -2.06 14.52
C GLY A 185 -25.16 -2.05 14.55
N GLN A 186 -25.79 -2.63 15.57
CA GLN A 186 -27.26 -2.74 15.68
C GLN A 186 -27.82 -2.01 16.90
N SER A 187 -27.10 -2.04 18.02
CA SER A 187 -27.50 -1.40 19.28
C SER A 187 -26.26 -0.98 20.09
N ILE A 188 -26.50 -0.19 21.14
CA ILE A 188 -25.49 0.17 22.14
C ILE A 188 -26.01 -0.09 23.55
N PRO A 189 -25.16 -0.57 24.48
CA PRO A 189 -25.56 -0.81 25.86
C PRO A 189 -25.48 0.44 26.76
N PHE A 190 -25.40 1.64 26.18
CA PHE A 190 -25.25 2.91 26.90
C PHE A 190 -26.05 4.03 26.23
N SER A 191 -26.40 5.07 26.99
CA SER A 191 -27.13 6.23 26.45
C SER A 191 -26.19 7.22 25.75
N THR A 192 -26.69 7.81 24.67
CA THR A 192 -26.06 8.95 23.97
C THR A 192 -26.85 10.24 24.15
N SER A 193 -27.85 10.26 25.05
CA SER A 193 -28.68 11.44 25.30
C SER A 193 -27.83 12.63 25.74
N GLY A 194 -28.07 13.80 25.13
CA GLY A 194 -27.30 15.02 25.38
C GLY A 194 -25.91 15.05 24.75
N LEU A 195 -25.49 14.01 24.02
CA LEU A 195 -24.21 13.96 23.30
C LEU A 195 -24.43 14.17 21.81
N LYS A 196 -23.49 14.86 21.16
CA LYS A 196 -23.38 14.80 19.71
C LYS A 196 -22.85 13.43 19.31
N SER A 197 -23.57 12.70 18.48
CA SER A 197 -23.16 11.34 18.09
C SER A 197 -22.96 11.24 16.57
N TYR A 198 -21.89 10.54 16.17
CA TYR A 198 -21.64 10.17 14.78
C TYR A 198 -21.62 8.66 14.65
N ALA A 199 -22.28 8.11 13.63
CA ALA A 199 -22.21 6.70 13.29
C ALA A 199 -21.36 6.53 12.03
N ILE A 200 -20.23 5.84 12.15
CA ILE A 200 -19.24 5.75 11.09
C ILE A 200 -19.41 4.44 10.32
N GLY A 201 -19.61 4.56 9.01
CA GLY A 201 -19.85 3.45 8.09
C GLY A 201 -21.26 3.44 7.48
N GLY A 202 -21.37 2.70 6.37
CA GLY A 202 -22.63 2.50 5.64
C GLY A 202 -23.65 1.66 6.40
N THR A 203 -24.83 1.46 5.80
CA THR A 203 -25.94 0.66 6.39
C THR A 203 -25.57 -0.80 6.62
N ALA A 204 -24.62 -1.34 5.84
CA ALA A 204 -24.10 -2.70 6.00
C ALA A 204 -23.29 -2.90 7.30
N SER A 205 -22.64 -1.84 7.79
CA SER A 205 -21.84 -1.88 9.02
C SER A 205 -22.61 -1.31 10.23
N MET A 206 -23.43 -0.29 10.01
CA MET A 206 -24.17 0.40 11.06
C MET A 206 -25.64 0.51 10.65
N SER A 207 -26.54 -0.21 11.33
CA SER A 207 -27.96 -0.27 10.97
C SER A 207 -28.64 1.10 11.08
N THR A 208 -29.70 1.31 10.30
CA THR A 208 -30.53 2.53 10.41
C THR A 208 -31.18 2.63 11.80
N THR A 209 -31.56 1.49 12.39
CA THR A 209 -32.09 1.43 13.75
C THR A 209 -31.12 1.98 14.79
N LEU A 210 -29.83 1.59 14.74
CA LEU A 210 -28.81 2.13 15.64
C LEU A 210 -28.69 3.64 15.47
N VAL A 211 -28.63 4.11 14.22
CA VAL A 211 -28.47 5.54 13.92
C VAL A 211 -29.64 6.36 14.45
N ASN A 212 -30.88 5.89 14.24
CA ASN A 212 -32.08 6.58 14.71
C ASN A 212 -32.16 6.59 16.24
N ASN A 213 -31.94 5.44 16.90
CA ASN A 213 -32.02 5.32 18.35
C ASN A 213 -30.96 6.16 19.07
N THR A 214 -29.80 6.37 18.45
CA THR A 214 -28.71 7.18 18.99
C THR A 214 -28.72 8.62 18.49
N LYS A 215 -29.69 8.99 17.64
CA LYS A 215 -29.78 10.29 16.97
C LYS A 215 -28.44 10.70 16.31
N SER A 216 -27.72 9.73 15.77
CA SER A 216 -26.38 9.93 15.24
C SER A 216 -26.40 10.55 13.84
N THR A 217 -25.44 11.40 13.53
CA THR A 217 -25.14 11.76 12.14
C THR A 217 -24.33 10.63 11.50
N ARG A 218 -24.86 10.00 10.45
CA ARG A 218 -24.11 8.98 9.71
C ARG A 218 -23.01 9.61 8.85
N LEU A 219 -21.81 9.05 8.90
CA LEU A 219 -20.70 9.33 7.99
C LEU A 219 -20.20 8.00 7.41
N GLY A 220 -20.61 7.68 6.19
CA GLY A 220 -20.25 6.43 5.53
C GLY A 220 -20.57 6.47 4.05
N GLY A 221 -19.83 5.71 3.26
CA GLY A 221 -20.04 5.56 1.83
C GLY A 221 -20.17 4.10 1.40
N SER A 222 -20.26 3.88 0.08
CA SER A 222 -20.29 2.53 -0.51
C SER A 222 -18.97 1.77 -0.38
N THR A 223 -17.87 2.50 -0.16
CA THR A 223 -16.53 1.95 0.06
C THR A 223 -15.84 2.65 1.21
N ARG A 224 -14.76 2.04 1.74
CA ARG A 224 -13.90 2.65 2.77
C ARG A 224 -13.34 4.01 2.35
N PHE A 225 -13.10 4.21 1.05
CA PHE A 225 -12.57 5.45 0.50
C PHE A 225 -13.64 6.55 0.47
N GLU A 226 -14.88 6.19 0.16
CA GLU A 226 -16.00 7.13 0.23
C GLU A 226 -16.36 7.50 1.68
N THR A 227 -16.27 6.55 2.62
CA THR A 227 -16.36 6.85 4.05
C THR A 227 -15.25 7.81 4.50
N ASN A 228 -14.00 7.52 4.13
CA ASN A 228 -12.84 8.37 4.45
C ASN A 228 -13.03 9.79 3.87
N LYS A 229 -13.43 9.92 2.61
CA LYS A 229 -13.75 11.19 1.95
C LYS A 229 -14.88 11.95 2.66
N ALA A 230 -15.97 11.28 3.05
CA ALA A 230 -17.08 11.91 3.75
C ALA A 230 -16.65 12.50 5.10
N ILE A 231 -15.78 11.80 5.83
CA ILE A 231 -15.21 12.27 7.09
C ILE A 231 -14.29 13.48 6.84
N ILE A 232 -13.41 13.40 5.83
CA ILE A 232 -12.50 14.49 5.48
C ILE A 232 -13.29 15.76 5.12
N ASN A 233 -14.28 15.65 4.25
CA ASN A 233 -15.14 16.77 3.86
C ASN A 233 -15.94 17.36 5.02
N LYS A 234 -16.30 16.54 6.03
CA LYS A 234 -17.02 17.00 7.21
C LYS A 234 -16.14 17.79 8.17
N PHE A 235 -14.91 17.32 8.41
CA PHE A 235 -14.07 17.79 9.51
C PHE A 235 -12.82 18.57 9.11
N TYR A 236 -12.46 18.59 7.82
CA TYR A 236 -11.22 19.15 7.29
C TYR A 236 -11.44 19.89 5.95
N LYS A 237 -12.50 20.71 5.86
CA LYS A 237 -12.91 21.40 4.62
C LYS A 237 -11.80 22.19 3.93
N ASP A 238 -10.93 22.80 4.73
CA ASP A 238 -9.89 23.72 4.25
C ASP A 238 -8.48 23.08 4.26
N ALA A 239 -8.39 21.76 4.43
CA ALA A 239 -7.11 21.07 4.46
C ALA A 239 -6.33 21.26 3.16
N ARG A 240 -5.03 21.54 3.34
CA ARG A 240 -4.02 21.63 2.28
C ARG A 240 -2.83 20.72 2.57
N GLU A 241 -2.73 20.17 3.77
CA GLU A 241 -1.71 19.20 4.12
C GLU A 241 -2.38 17.90 4.51
N PHE A 242 -1.84 16.78 4.04
CA PHE A 242 -2.46 15.47 4.15
C PHE A 242 -1.46 14.42 4.57
N TYR A 243 -1.89 13.52 5.44
CA TYR A 243 -1.21 12.24 5.63
C TYR A 243 -1.87 11.19 4.72
N ILE A 244 -1.08 10.26 4.18
CA ILE A 244 -1.60 9.10 3.43
C ILE A 244 -1.14 7.80 4.09
N ALA A 245 -2.01 6.80 4.12
CA ALA A 245 -1.70 5.45 4.61
C ALA A 245 -2.43 4.38 3.78
N GLY A 246 -1.81 3.20 3.66
CA GLY A 246 -2.40 2.07 2.93
C GLY A 246 -3.73 1.62 3.54
N ALA A 247 -4.75 1.45 2.70
CA ALA A 247 -6.11 1.18 3.16
C ALA A 247 -6.36 -0.27 3.65
N TYR A 248 -5.42 -1.19 3.44
CA TYR A 248 -5.51 -2.60 3.84
C TYR A 248 -4.51 -2.99 4.93
N GLU A 249 -3.54 -2.11 5.25
CA GLU A 249 -2.68 -2.21 6.42
C GLU A 249 -2.98 -1.06 7.40
N LEU A 250 -4.09 -1.20 8.11
CA LEU A 250 -4.68 -0.11 8.91
C LEU A 250 -3.87 0.28 10.16
N THR A 251 -2.89 -0.53 10.54
CA THR A 251 -2.01 -0.26 11.69
C THR A 251 -1.29 1.08 11.54
N ASN A 252 -0.83 1.42 10.33
CA ASN A 252 -0.10 2.67 10.07
C ASN A 252 -1.00 3.90 10.23
N ALA A 253 -2.23 3.85 9.72
CA ALA A 253 -3.23 4.88 9.92
C ALA A 253 -3.58 5.04 11.41
N LEU A 254 -3.62 3.93 12.15
CA LEU A 254 -3.93 3.93 13.58
C LEU A 254 -2.87 4.62 14.42
N VAL A 255 -1.61 4.23 14.29
CA VAL A 255 -0.52 4.88 15.05
C VAL A 255 -0.35 6.33 14.60
N GLY A 256 -0.57 6.60 13.31
CA GLY A 256 -0.54 7.94 12.72
C GLY A 256 -1.65 8.88 13.18
N SER A 257 -2.76 8.37 13.71
CA SER A 257 -3.90 9.19 14.14
C SER A 257 -3.56 10.22 15.22
N SER A 258 -2.57 9.91 16.06
CA SER A 258 -2.08 10.82 17.11
C SER A 258 -1.25 12.00 16.56
N LEU A 259 -0.68 11.83 15.36
CA LEU A 259 0.08 12.85 14.64
C LEU A 259 -0.82 13.65 13.69
N SER A 260 -1.71 12.97 12.97
CA SER A 260 -2.58 13.57 11.92
C SER A 260 -3.82 14.25 12.50
N LYS A 261 -3.69 15.02 13.59
CA LYS A 261 -4.82 15.65 14.29
C LYS A 261 -5.46 16.76 13.46
N HIS A 262 -4.66 17.63 12.84
CA HIS A 262 -5.16 18.79 12.11
C HIS A 262 -5.10 18.59 10.58
N GLU A 263 -4.21 17.72 10.13
CA GLU A 263 -4.07 17.28 8.75
C GLU A 263 -4.74 15.91 8.58
N PRO A 264 -5.73 15.78 7.70
CA PRO A 264 -6.48 14.54 7.55
C PRO A 264 -5.61 13.35 7.09
N MET A 265 -5.93 12.18 7.62
CA MET A 265 -5.44 10.89 7.14
C MET A 265 -6.30 10.39 5.97
N VAL A 266 -5.70 10.29 4.79
CA VAL A 266 -6.34 9.72 3.59
C VAL A 266 -5.95 8.26 3.45
N LEU A 267 -6.96 7.39 3.37
CA LEU A 267 -6.72 5.98 3.07
C LEU A 267 -6.58 5.79 1.57
N VAL A 268 -5.47 5.20 1.14
CA VAL A 268 -5.15 5.05 -0.29
C VAL A 268 -4.96 3.60 -0.68
N ASN A 269 -5.38 3.28 -1.90
CA ASN A 269 -5.07 2.05 -2.61
C ASN A 269 -4.98 2.34 -4.11
N ASP A 270 -4.48 1.40 -4.89
CA ASP A 270 -4.59 1.46 -6.35
C ASP A 270 -6.05 1.67 -6.77
N GLY A 271 -6.29 2.65 -7.63
CA GLY A 271 -7.63 3.00 -8.13
C GLY A 271 -8.63 3.54 -7.09
N SER A 272 -8.22 3.75 -5.84
CA SER A 272 -9.10 4.35 -4.83
C SER A 272 -9.45 5.80 -5.14
N ASN A 273 -10.57 6.30 -4.59
CA ASN A 273 -10.89 7.72 -4.61
C ASN A 273 -9.91 8.51 -3.73
N LYS A 274 -9.20 9.44 -4.34
CA LYS A 274 -8.16 10.32 -3.81
C LYS A 274 -8.50 11.80 -4.05
N SER A 275 -9.69 12.11 -4.55
CA SER A 275 -10.11 13.48 -4.94
C SER A 275 -9.94 14.55 -3.84
N VAL A 276 -9.92 14.15 -2.56
CA VAL A 276 -9.61 15.04 -1.43
C VAL A 276 -8.21 15.66 -1.52
N LEU A 277 -7.29 15.06 -2.27
CA LEU A 277 -5.91 15.53 -2.45
C LEU A 277 -5.75 16.59 -3.56
N LYS A 278 -6.82 16.97 -4.27
CA LYS A 278 -6.75 17.83 -5.48
C LYS A 278 -6.01 19.16 -5.27
N ASN A 279 -6.07 19.71 -4.06
CA ASN A 279 -5.41 20.97 -3.72
C ASN A 279 -4.37 20.79 -2.59
N ALA A 280 -3.83 19.59 -2.43
CA ALA A 280 -2.77 19.38 -1.45
C ALA A 280 -1.56 20.27 -1.80
N LYS A 281 -1.00 20.90 -0.78
CA LYS A 281 0.30 21.59 -0.78
C LYS A 281 1.41 20.73 -0.18
N LYS A 282 1.04 19.77 0.67
CA LYS A 282 1.96 18.80 1.27
C LYS A 282 1.27 17.46 1.46
N ILE A 283 1.99 16.39 1.15
CA ILE A 283 1.58 15.00 1.41
C ILE A 283 2.71 14.29 2.15
N THR A 284 2.35 13.61 3.24
CA THR A 284 3.27 12.76 4.01
C THR A 284 2.72 11.33 4.08
N SER A 285 3.45 10.35 3.55
CA SER A 285 3.09 8.95 3.66
C SER A 285 3.54 8.34 4.98
N ILE A 286 2.66 7.58 5.62
CA ILE A 286 2.99 6.76 6.80
C ILE A 286 3.05 5.29 6.39
N GLY A 287 4.22 4.68 6.60
CA GLY A 287 4.52 3.32 6.18
C GLY A 287 4.93 3.20 4.70
N TYR A 288 5.01 1.97 4.22
CA TYR A 288 5.30 1.70 2.81
C TYR A 288 4.01 1.74 2.01
N ILE A 289 3.99 2.60 0.98
CA ILE A 289 2.91 2.72 0.01
C ILE A 289 3.54 2.53 -1.36
N ASP A 290 2.92 1.68 -2.18
CA ASP A 290 3.40 1.41 -3.52
C ASP A 290 3.54 2.71 -4.33
N SER A 291 4.67 2.84 -5.03
CA SER A 291 5.01 4.02 -5.81
C SER A 291 3.96 4.40 -6.87
N ASN A 292 3.24 3.46 -7.47
CA ASN A 292 2.11 3.75 -8.38
C ASN A 292 0.95 4.42 -7.64
N ILE A 293 0.65 3.99 -6.40
CA ILE A 293 -0.38 4.62 -5.56
C ILE A 293 0.05 6.03 -5.15
N VAL A 294 1.34 6.21 -4.81
CA VAL A 294 1.92 7.54 -4.54
C VAL A 294 1.81 8.43 -5.78
N GLN A 295 2.13 7.90 -6.97
CA GLN A 295 2.01 8.65 -8.22
C GLN A 295 0.56 9.05 -8.50
N GLN A 296 -0.41 8.18 -8.25
CA GLN A 296 -1.83 8.53 -8.34
C GLN A 296 -2.23 9.67 -7.38
N CYS A 297 -1.66 9.71 -6.17
CA CYS A 297 -1.89 10.84 -5.25
C CYS A 297 -1.35 12.15 -5.84
N LEU A 298 -0.11 12.14 -6.34
CA LEU A 298 0.52 13.30 -6.99
C LEU A 298 -0.24 13.74 -8.24
N ASN A 299 -0.71 12.79 -9.04
CA ASN A 299 -1.50 13.07 -10.24
C ASN A 299 -2.78 13.83 -9.89
N ILE A 300 -3.54 13.40 -8.86
CA ILE A 300 -4.71 14.15 -8.39
C ILE A 300 -4.36 15.58 -7.99
N THR A 301 -3.29 15.75 -7.20
CA THR A 301 -2.85 17.07 -6.73
C THR A 301 -2.44 17.99 -7.89
N ASN A 302 -1.83 17.43 -8.93
CA ASN A 302 -1.38 18.17 -10.09
C ASN A 302 -2.44 18.27 -11.21
N GLY A 303 -3.67 17.80 -10.96
CA GLY A 303 -4.76 17.84 -11.96
C GLY A 303 -4.55 16.91 -13.16
N ILE A 304 -3.77 15.84 -13.00
CA ILE A 304 -3.39 14.87 -14.02
C ILE A 304 -4.24 13.60 -13.86
N GLY A 305 -4.72 13.04 -14.98
CA GLY A 305 -5.47 11.79 -15.01
C GLY A 305 -6.93 11.91 -14.54
N ASP A 306 -7.53 10.78 -14.19
CA ASP A 306 -8.89 10.69 -13.69
C ASP A 306 -9.03 11.47 -12.37
N ILE A 307 -10.00 12.39 -12.33
CA ILE A 307 -10.19 13.36 -11.24
C ILE A 307 -10.46 12.74 -9.86
N ASN A 308 -10.83 11.46 -9.81
CA ASN A 308 -11.07 10.76 -8.55
C ASN A 308 -9.89 9.90 -8.17
N THR A 309 -9.27 9.22 -9.12
CA THR A 309 -8.30 8.16 -8.84
C THR A 309 -6.86 8.55 -9.11
N GLY A 310 -6.61 9.59 -9.90
CA GLY A 310 -5.29 9.98 -10.40
C GLY A 310 -4.74 9.03 -11.45
N ILE A 311 -5.54 8.07 -11.89
CA ILE A 311 -5.17 7.14 -12.96
C ILE A 311 -5.19 7.92 -14.27
N VAL A 312 -4.05 8.04 -14.91
CA VAL A 312 -3.97 8.60 -16.26
C VAL A 312 -4.51 7.57 -17.23
N LYS A 313 -5.79 7.73 -17.63
CA LYS A 313 -6.39 7.01 -18.76
C LYS A 313 -5.84 7.56 -20.07
N ASN A 314 -4.53 7.41 -20.26
CA ASN A 314 -3.80 7.60 -21.52
C ASN A 314 -2.42 6.93 -21.42
N ILE A 315 -2.42 5.73 -20.86
CA ILE A 315 -1.62 4.66 -21.44
C ILE A 315 -2.66 3.58 -21.72
N LYS A 316 -3.08 3.41 -22.98
CA LYS A 316 -3.28 2.03 -23.45
C LYS A 316 -1.96 1.38 -23.04
N PRO A 317 -1.90 0.43 -22.08
CA PRO A 317 -0.69 -0.34 -21.92
C PRO A 317 -0.48 -0.92 -23.29
N THR A 318 0.50 -0.37 -23.97
CA THR A 318 0.61 -0.61 -25.37
C THR A 318 0.82 -2.10 -25.46
N THR A 319 0.01 -2.76 -26.26
CA THR A 319 0.45 -3.96 -26.97
C THR A 319 1.72 -3.68 -27.79
N ARG A 320 2.31 -2.46 -27.77
CA ARG A 320 3.73 -2.22 -28.09
C ARG A 320 4.57 -3.11 -27.19
N THR A 321 4.95 -4.22 -27.77
CA THR A 321 6.35 -4.51 -28.05
C THR A 321 7.24 -3.27 -27.89
N ILE A 322 7.96 -3.22 -26.78
CA ILE A 322 9.06 -2.28 -26.55
C ILE A 322 10.26 -2.83 -27.30
N LYS A 323 10.95 -1.97 -28.06
CA LYS A 323 12.11 -2.34 -28.88
C LYS A 323 13.41 -1.99 -28.15
N ASP A 324 14.53 -2.41 -28.72
CA ASP A 324 15.90 -2.06 -28.35
C ASP A 324 16.05 -0.64 -27.79
N GLY A 325 16.77 -0.52 -26.68
CA GLY A 325 17.02 0.75 -26.00
C GLY A 325 17.16 0.62 -24.49
N MET A 326 17.43 1.76 -23.84
CA MET A 326 17.50 1.89 -22.39
C MET A 326 16.28 2.65 -21.87
N TYR A 327 15.63 2.12 -20.84
CA TYR A 327 14.38 2.66 -20.29
C TYR A 327 14.46 2.76 -18.77
N LYS A 328 13.98 3.88 -18.23
CA LYS A 328 13.80 4.07 -16.79
C LYS A 328 12.43 3.56 -16.34
N VAL A 329 12.44 2.60 -15.42
CA VAL A 329 11.24 1.98 -14.87
C VAL A 329 10.53 2.96 -13.93
N GLY A 330 9.24 3.18 -14.17
CA GLY A 330 8.42 4.19 -13.50
C GLY A 330 8.42 5.57 -14.17
N LYS A 331 9.22 5.75 -15.23
CA LYS A 331 9.20 6.96 -16.07
C LYS A 331 8.85 6.63 -17.52
N ASP A 332 9.66 5.79 -18.17
CA ASP A 332 9.51 5.45 -19.59
C ASP A 332 8.65 4.20 -19.80
N ILE A 333 8.74 3.25 -18.86
CA ILE A 333 7.94 2.00 -18.84
C ILE A 333 7.44 1.74 -17.41
N SER A 334 6.37 0.96 -17.24
CA SER A 334 5.84 0.61 -15.91
C SER A 334 6.65 -0.50 -15.23
N ALA A 335 6.72 -0.51 -13.90
CA ALA A 335 7.17 -1.69 -13.15
C ALA A 335 6.25 -2.90 -13.40
N GLY A 336 6.81 -4.10 -13.26
CA GLY A 336 6.13 -5.37 -13.49
C GLY A 336 7.06 -6.43 -14.06
N GLU A 337 6.50 -7.61 -14.29
CA GLU A 337 7.18 -8.69 -15.00
C GLU A 337 7.01 -8.53 -16.51
N TYR A 338 8.09 -8.67 -17.26
CA TYR A 338 8.16 -8.60 -18.71
C TYR A 338 8.65 -9.92 -19.28
N LEU A 339 8.12 -10.29 -20.46
CA LEU A 339 8.69 -11.31 -21.33
C LEU A 339 9.53 -10.58 -22.37
N ILE A 340 10.84 -10.81 -22.36
CA ILE A 340 11.79 -10.37 -23.38
C ILE A 340 11.92 -11.51 -24.40
N THR A 341 11.90 -11.17 -25.69
CA THR A 341 12.01 -12.09 -26.81
C THR A 341 13.14 -11.63 -27.73
N SER A 342 14.09 -12.52 -27.98
CA SER A 342 15.17 -12.33 -28.95
C SER A 342 14.61 -12.14 -30.36
N ASN A 343 15.18 -11.21 -31.13
CA ASN A 343 14.77 -10.96 -32.52
C ASN A 343 15.51 -11.89 -33.51
N SER A 344 16.80 -12.15 -33.29
CA SER A 344 17.67 -12.93 -34.19
C SER A 344 17.51 -14.45 -34.03
N GLY A 345 17.03 -14.93 -32.87
CA GLY A 345 16.91 -16.36 -32.59
C GLY A 345 18.25 -17.08 -32.34
N SER A 346 19.37 -16.36 -32.42
CA SER A 346 20.73 -16.76 -32.01
C SER A 346 21.10 -16.10 -30.67
N TYR A 347 22.24 -16.47 -30.06
CA TYR A 347 22.74 -15.91 -28.79
C TYR A 347 23.30 -14.48 -28.95
N ASP A 348 22.54 -13.60 -29.57
CA ASP A 348 22.97 -12.25 -29.89
C ASP A 348 22.16 -11.18 -29.13
N SER A 349 21.10 -11.59 -28.42
CA SER A 349 20.27 -10.68 -27.63
C SER A 349 20.86 -10.49 -26.23
N TYR A 350 20.81 -9.25 -25.74
CA TYR A 350 21.33 -8.90 -24.44
C TYR A 350 20.32 -8.08 -23.65
N TYR A 351 20.26 -8.32 -22.34
CA TYR A 351 19.58 -7.40 -21.42
C TYR A 351 20.46 -7.08 -20.21
N GLU A 352 20.24 -5.88 -19.64
CA GLU A 352 20.88 -5.43 -18.42
C GLU A 352 19.89 -4.62 -17.57
N VAL A 353 19.73 -5.01 -16.30
CA VAL A 353 18.98 -4.25 -15.30
C VAL A 353 19.95 -3.61 -14.34
N THR A 354 19.88 -2.30 -14.19
CA THR A 354 20.73 -1.53 -13.29
C THR A 354 19.92 -0.76 -12.25
N SER A 355 20.54 -0.48 -11.11
CA SER A 355 19.98 0.36 -10.04
C SER A 355 20.13 1.87 -10.32
N ASP A 356 21.03 2.26 -11.22
CA ASP A 356 21.24 3.63 -11.68
C ASP A 356 21.58 3.69 -13.18
N SER A 357 21.84 4.89 -13.71
CA SER A 357 22.18 5.12 -15.12
C SER A 357 23.67 5.42 -15.35
N THR A 358 24.55 5.07 -14.42
CA THR A 358 25.97 5.46 -14.46
C THR A 358 26.80 4.59 -15.38
N GLY A 359 26.32 3.38 -15.70
CA GLY A 359 27.09 2.37 -16.44
C GLY A 359 28.16 1.68 -15.59
N ASN A 360 28.15 1.86 -14.25
CA ASN A 360 29.04 1.15 -13.37
C ASN A 360 28.58 -0.31 -13.19
N ALA A 361 29.52 -1.26 -13.22
CA ALA A 361 29.27 -2.68 -13.00
C ALA A 361 28.60 -2.96 -11.64
N ASP A 362 28.94 -2.18 -10.60
CA ASP A 362 28.31 -2.31 -9.26
C ASP A 362 26.81 -2.01 -9.26
N SER A 363 26.33 -1.30 -10.29
CA SER A 363 24.92 -0.97 -10.41
C SER A 363 24.10 -2.11 -11.02
N ILE A 364 24.75 -3.11 -11.66
CA ILE A 364 24.10 -4.21 -12.36
C ILE A 364 23.45 -5.15 -11.35
N LEU A 365 22.14 -5.28 -11.49
CA LEU A 365 21.31 -6.17 -10.67
C LEU A 365 21.07 -7.52 -11.35
N SER A 366 21.08 -7.53 -12.69
CA SER A 366 20.86 -8.71 -13.52
C SER A 366 21.25 -8.40 -14.95
N ASN A 367 21.93 -9.32 -15.63
CA ASN A 367 22.18 -9.25 -17.06
C ASN A 367 22.29 -10.66 -17.63
N ASP A 368 22.06 -10.81 -18.93
CA ASP A 368 22.23 -12.09 -19.62
C ASP A 368 22.43 -11.87 -21.12
N ILE A 369 23.17 -12.79 -21.75
CA ILE A 369 23.20 -12.96 -23.21
C ILE A 369 22.34 -14.19 -23.50
N PHE A 370 21.26 -14.01 -24.27
CA PHE A 370 20.25 -15.04 -24.41
C PHE A 370 19.79 -15.23 -25.85
N SER A 371 19.29 -16.44 -26.12
CA SER A 371 18.45 -16.75 -27.26
C SER A 371 17.05 -17.14 -26.78
N GLY A 372 16.04 -17.04 -27.65
CA GLY A 372 14.66 -17.32 -27.29
C GLY A 372 14.04 -16.24 -26.40
N THR A 373 13.62 -16.59 -25.19
CA THR A 373 12.89 -15.70 -24.28
C THR A 373 13.49 -15.62 -22.87
N ARG A 374 13.22 -14.52 -22.17
CA ARG A 374 13.53 -14.32 -20.74
C ARG A 374 12.37 -13.64 -20.03
N TYR A 375 11.99 -14.14 -18.86
CA TYR A 375 11.14 -13.39 -17.94
C TYR A 375 12.00 -12.50 -17.05
N ILE A 376 11.58 -11.25 -16.84
CA ILE A 376 12.27 -10.32 -15.95
C ILE A 376 11.31 -9.48 -15.12
N THR A 377 11.56 -9.37 -13.81
CA THR A 377 10.78 -8.50 -12.92
C THR A 377 11.48 -7.17 -12.70
N LEU A 378 10.84 -6.08 -13.14
CA LEU A 378 11.33 -4.71 -13.04
C LEU A 378 10.60 -3.91 -11.96
N LYS A 379 11.37 -3.18 -11.13
CA LYS A 379 10.90 -2.31 -10.04
C LYS A 379 11.11 -0.84 -10.39
N ASN A 380 10.22 0.03 -9.92
CA ASN A 380 10.34 1.47 -10.15
C ASN A 380 11.68 2.02 -9.63
N GLY A 381 12.30 2.88 -10.42
CA GLY A 381 13.62 3.45 -10.14
C GLY A 381 14.78 2.69 -10.77
N GLN A 382 14.59 1.45 -11.19
CA GLN A 382 15.58 0.69 -11.98
C GLN A 382 15.64 1.19 -13.42
N TYR A 383 16.66 0.74 -14.14
CA TYR A 383 16.79 0.91 -15.57
C TYR A 383 16.90 -0.47 -16.22
N ILE A 384 16.37 -0.61 -17.43
CA ILE A 384 16.51 -1.81 -18.26
C ILE A 384 17.08 -1.37 -19.60
N LYS A 385 18.17 -2.02 -20.02
CA LYS A 385 18.70 -1.97 -21.37
C LYS A 385 18.37 -3.29 -22.06
N ILE A 386 17.85 -3.23 -23.27
CA ILE A 386 17.66 -4.40 -24.15
C ILE A 386 18.29 -4.12 -25.51
N GLU A 387 18.97 -5.12 -26.06
CA GLU A 387 19.61 -5.11 -27.37
C GLU A 387 19.18 -6.35 -28.16
N ASP A 388 18.96 -6.17 -29.46
CA ASP A 388 18.46 -7.18 -30.41
C ASP A 388 17.27 -8.00 -29.88
N SER A 389 16.36 -7.31 -29.20
CA SER A 389 15.23 -7.98 -28.55
C SER A 389 14.05 -7.05 -28.35
N THR A 390 12.89 -7.65 -28.15
CA THR A 390 11.69 -6.91 -27.80
C THR A 390 11.16 -7.37 -26.47
N MET A 391 10.48 -6.48 -25.73
CA MET A 391 9.82 -6.88 -24.49
C MET A 391 8.37 -6.43 -24.42
N ILE A 392 7.56 -7.24 -23.74
CA ILE A 392 6.15 -6.97 -23.45
C ILE A 392 5.87 -7.33 -21.98
N LEU A 393 4.98 -6.60 -21.33
CA LEU A 393 4.51 -6.98 -19.99
C LEU A 393 3.93 -8.40 -20.02
N ALA A 394 4.41 -9.27 -19.13
CA ALA A 394 4.09 -10.70 -19.11
C ALA A 394 2.58 -10.97 -19.08
N LYS A 395 1.81 -10.17 -18.33
CA LYS A 395 0.33 -10.27 -18.27
C LYS A 395 -0.38 -10.01 -19.60
N TYR A 396 0.31 -9.42 -20.59
CA TYR A 396 -0.19 -9.20 -21.95
C TYR A 396 0.51 -10.10 -22.98
N ALA A 397 1.57 -10.82 -22.59
CA ALA A 397 2.19 -11.81 -23.44
C ALA A 397 1.24 -12.99 -23.65
N LYS A 398 1.27 -13.59 -24.84
CA LYS A 398 0.65 -14.89 -25.04
C LYS A 398 1.53 -15.93 -24.36
N ALA A 399 0.92 -16.85 -23.62
CA ALA A 399 1.64 -18.00 -23.06
C ALA A 399 2.41 -18.72 -24.18
N GLN A 400 3.68 -19.00 -23.91
CA GLN A 400 4.53 -19.76 -24.81
C GLN A 400 3.98 -21.18 -24.98
N LYS A 401 4.13 -21.74 -26.17
CA LYS A 401 3.65 -23.09 -26.50
C LYS A 401 4.77 -23.91 -27.10
N ALA A 402 4.72 -25.21 -26.88
CA ALA A 402 5.57 -26.16 -27.56
C ALA A 402 5.45 -26.00 -29.09
N LYS A 403 6.58 -26.04 -29.78
CA LYS A 403 6.65 -26.12 -31.24
C LYS A 403 6.98 -27.56 -31.60
N ASN A 404 6.10 -28.24 -32.34
CA ASN A 404 6.24 -29.66 -32.68
C ASN A 404 6.46 -30.55 -31.43
N GLY A 405 5.70 -30.30 -30.36
CA GLY A 405 5.78 -31.05 -29.10
C GLY A 405 7.02 -30.75 -28.24
N LYS A 406 7.80 -29.71 -28.56
CA LYS A 406 9.04 -29.37 -27.86
C LYS A 406 9.08 -27.91 -27.40
N PHE A 407 9.55 -27.68 -26.18
CA PHE A 407 9.97 -26.36 -25.70
C PHE A 407 11.49 -26.25 -25.87
N GLY A 408 11.96 -25.32 -26.70
CA GLY A 408 13.39 -25.14 -27.03
C GLY A 408 14.06 -24.04 -26.21
N ASN A 409 15.06 -23.36 -26.78
CA ASN A 409 15.77 -22.28 -26.09
C ASN A 409 14.81 -21.18 -25.61
N GLY A 410 14.94 -20.80 -24.34
CA GLY A 410 14.11 -19.77 -23.72
C GLY A 410 13.88 -19.99 -22.22
N MET A 411 13.02 -19.15 -21.65
CA MET A 411 12.62 -19.22 -20.25
C MET A 411 11.11 -19.41 -20.15
N TYR A 412 10.70 -20.42 -19.39
CA TYR A 412 9.31 -20.84 -19.24
C TYR A 412 8.87 -20.77 -17.80
N LYS A 413 7.63 -20.36 -17.55
CA LYS A 413 7.01 -20.24 -16.24
C LYS A 413 6.18 -21.49 -15.96
N ILE A 414 6.56 -22.17 -14.89
CA ILE A 414 5.94 -23.43 -14.48
C ILE A 414 4.57 -23.14 -13.86
N GLY A 415 3.56 -23.86 -14.33
CA GLY A 415 2.15 -23.63 -14.02
C GLY A 415 1.40 -22.75 -15.03
N LEU A 416 2.14 -21.98 -15.84
CA LEU A 416 1.55 -21.17 -16.92
C LEU A 416 1.76 -21.81 -18.29
N GLU A 417 3.00 -22.19 -18.60
CA GLU A 417 3.41 -22.65 -19.93
C GLU A 417 3.75 -24.12 -19.93
N ILE A 418 4.38 -24.60 -18.85
CA ILE A 418 4.72 -26.00 -18.62
C ILE A 418 4.11 -26.37 -17.26
N PRO A 419 3.29 -27.42 -17.14
CA PRO A 419 2.80 -27.87 -15.84
C PRO A 419 3.95 -28.26 -14.89
N ALA A 420 3.71 -28.23 -13.59
CA ALA A 420 4.66 -28.78 -12.61
C ALA A 420 4.77 -30.31 -12.78
N GLY A 421 5.96 -30.87 -12.59
CA GLY A 421 6.19 -32.30 -12.74
C GLY A 421 7.65 -32.66 -13.02
N GLU A 422 7.85 -33.93 -13.38
CA GLU A 422 9.14 -34.44 -13.83
C GLU A 422 9.15 -34.62 -15.36
N TYR A 423 10.19 -34.11 -16.01
CA TYR A 423 10.32 -34.04 -17.45
C TYR A 423 11.68 -34.52 -17.93
N ILE A 424 11.74 -34.92 -19.20
CA ILE A 424 13.00 -35.21 -19.88
C ILE A 424 13.38 -34.00 -20.73
N ILE A 425 14.61 -33.54 -20.56
CA ILE A 425 15.28 -32.60 -21.47
C ILE A 425 16.34 -33.33 -22.30
N MET A 426 16.50 -32.88 -23.53
CA MET A 426 17.43 -33.43 -24.52
C MET A 426 18.39 -32.33 -25.00
N SER A 427 19.68 -32.60 -24.98
CA SER A 427 20.69 -31.66 -25.48
C SER A 427 20.72 -31.59 -27.02
N ASN A 428 20.94 -30.41 -27.58
CA ASN A 428 21.29 -30.22 -28.99
C ASN A 428 22.81 -30.08 -29.21
N SER A 429 23.59 -29.86 -28.15
CA SER A 429 25.06 -29.75 -28.17
C SER A 429 25.68 -30.42 -26.95
N SER A 430 27.02 -30.53 -26.90
CA SER A 430 27.74 -31.02 -25.72
C SER A 430 27.67 -30.05 -24.53
N ASP A 431 27.39 -28.78 -24.81
CA ASP A 431 27.45 -27.67 -23.86
C ASP A 431 26.04 -27.16 -23.51
N ALA A 432 25.02 -27.99 -23.75
CA ALA A 432 23.64 -27.63 -23.45
C ALA A 432 23.49 -27.36 -21.95
N TYR A 433 22.67 -26.37 -21.61
CA TYR A 433 22.51 -25.90 -20.23
C TYR A 433 21.03 -25.78 -19.89
N TYR A 434 20.67 -26.16 -18.68
CA TYR A 434 19.35 -25.86 -18.12
C TYR A 434 19.49 -25.26 -16.73
N GLU A 435 18.46 -24.53 -16.33
CA GLU A 435 18.40 -23.94 -15.00
C GLU A 435 16.95 -23.81 -14.52
N VAL A 436 16.68 -24.25 -13.30
CA VAL A 436 15.41 -24.08 -12.61
C VAL A 436 15.61 -22.99 -11.55
N ARG A 437 14.69 -22.03 -11.50
CA ARG A 437 14.77 -20.86 -10.61
C ARG A 437 13.46 -20.59 -9.89
N ASN A 438 13.56 -20.01 -8.69
CA ASN A 438 12.41 -19.53 -7.91
C ASN A 438 12.00 -18.08 -8.23
N ASN A 439 12.76 -17.37 -9.07
CA ASN A 439 12.47 -16.00 -9.46
C ASN A 439 12.94 -15.70 -10.89
N SER A 440 12.41 -14.60 -11.46
CA SER A 440 12.78 -14.08 -12.78
C SER A 440 13.92 -13.05 -12.73
N LEU A 441 14.77 -13.09 -11.70
CA LEU A 441 15.99 -12.28 -11.62
C LEU A 441 17.17 -13.17 -12.03
N GLY A 442 18.13 -12.68 -12.80
CA GLY A 442 19.30 -13.44 -13.29
C GLY A 442 20.48 -13.50 -12.32
N ASN A 443 20.25 -13.42 -11.00
CA ASN A 443 21.31 -13.50 -9.99
C ASN A 443 21.50 -14.92 -9.44
N ALA A 444 22.55 -15.20 -8.67
CA ALA A 444 22.76 -16.57 -8.16
C ALA A 444 21.72 -17.02 -7.11
N GLU A 445 21.11 -16.09 -6.37
CA GLU A 445 20.23 -16.39 -5.22
C GLU A 445 18.92 -17.10 -5.59
N GLY A 446 18.50 -17.00 -6.86
CA GLY A 446 17.26 -17.61 -7.35
C GLY A 446 17.41 -19.02 -7.89
N ILE A 447 18.62 -19.54 -8.06
CA ILE A 447 18.88 -20.83 -8.70
C ILE A 447 18.51 -21.97 -7.74
N VAL A 448 17.67 -22.88 -8.21
CA VAL A 448 17.29 -24.12 -7.50
C VAL A 448 18.21 -25.25 -7.93
N THR A 449 18.37 -25.44 -9.24
CA THR A 449 19.28 -26.41 -9.84
C THR A 449 19.66 -25.94 -11.23
N ASN A 450 20.89 -26.23 -11.64
CA ASN A 450 21.37 -26.02 -12.98
C ASN A 450 22.43 -27.07 -13.32
N ASP A 451 22.63 -27.33 -14.60
CA ASP A 451 23.75 -28.15 -15.07
C ASP A 451 24.06 -27.89 -16.54
N THR A 452 25.31 -28.15 -16.92
CA THR A 452 25.72 -28.34 -18.31
C THR A 452 25.71 -29.83 -18.62
N PHE A 453 25.07 -30.25 -19.71
CA PHE A 453 24.85 -31.67 -19.98
C PHE A 453 24.85 -32.00 -21.48
N SER A 454 25.10 -33.27 -21.77
CA SER A 454 24.94 -33.87 -23.09
C SER A 454 24.03 -35.11 -22.99
N GLY A 455 23.23 -35.37 -24.02
CA GLY A 455 22.28 -36.48 -24.09
C GLY A 455 20.93 -36.17 -23.43
N ARG A 456 20.36 -37.16 -22.74
CA ARG A 456 19.06 -37.06 -22.07
C ARG A 456 19.22 -36.85 -20.57
N ARG A 457 18.35 -36.05 -19.96
CA ARG A 457 18.35 -35.80 -18.52
C ARG A 457 16.93 -35.63 -17.97
N TYR A 458 16.71 -36.10 -16.74
CA TYR A 458 15.49 -35.83 -15.99
C TYR A 458 15.63 -34.54 -15.19
N ILE A 459 14.58 -33.73 -15.16
CA ILE A 459 14.46 -32.56 -14.31
C ILE A 459 13.10 -32.55 -13.62
N THR A 460 13.06 -31.98 -12.42
CA THR A 460 11.82 -31.75 -11.69
C THR A 460 11.59 -30.26 -11.56
N VAL A 461 10.37 -29.81 -11.86
CA VAL A 461 9.96 -28.41 -11.80
C VAL A 461 8.66 -28.27 -11.01
N GLU A 462 8.59 -27.23 -10.18
CA GLU A 462 7.46 -26.95 -9.28
C GLU A 462 6.68 -25.70 -9.71
N GLU A 463 5.40 -25.66 -9.34
CA GLU A 463 4.50 -24.54 -9.64
C GLU A 463 5.10 -23.19 -9.22
N GLY A 464 5.09 -22.21 -10.13
CA GLY A 464 5.63 -20.87 -9.88
C GLY A 464 7.14 -20.71 -10.08
N GLN A 465 7.86 -21.79 -10.37
CA GLN A 465 9.26 -21.73 -10.80
C GLN A 465 9.40 -21.25 -12.26
N TYR A 466 10.65 -21.01 -12.66
CA TYR A 466 11.04 -20.73 -14.03
C TYR A 466 12.07 -21.75 -14.50
N LEU A 467 11.91 -22.26 -15.72
CA LEU A 467 12.85 -23.16 -16.38
C LEU A 467 13.51 -22.44 -17.55
N ILE A 468 14.83 -22.33 -17.51
CA ILE A 468 15.66 -21.84 -18.61
C ILE A 468 16.23 -23.05 -19.34
N LEU A 469 16.11 -23.05 -20.67
CA LEU A 469 16.71 -24.03 -21.57
C LEU A 469 17.64 -23.28 -22.54
N ASN A 470 18.87 -23.76 -22.66
CA ASN A 470 19.91 -23.26 -23.55
C ASN A 470 20.51 -24.44 -24.30
N ASP A 471 20.46 -24.39 -25.64
CA ASP A 471 20.85 -25.48 -26.55
C ASP A 471 20.30 -26.87 -26.18
N CYS A 472 19.10 -26.89 -25.63
CA CYS A 472 18.35 -28.09 -25.31
C CYS A 472 16.86 -27.88 -25.52
N TYR A 473 16.09 -28.97 -25.41
CA TYR A 473 14.65 -28.90 -25.44
C TYR A 473 14.01 -29.86 -24.45
N LEU A 474 12.85 -29.45 -23.91
CA LEU A 474 11.95 -30.28 -23.12
C LEU A 474 10.91 -30.93 -24.03
N ILE A 475 10.62 -32.21 -23.80
CA ILE A 475 9.56 -32.95 -24.48
C ILE A 475 8.35 -32.98 -23.53
N GLU A 476 7.16 -32.59 -24.01
CA GLU A 476 5.92 -32.83 -23.26
C GLU A 476 5.69 -34.34 -23.18
N ASN A 477 5.52 -34.89 -21.98
CA ASN A 477 5.09 -36.29 -21.84
C ASN A 477 3.71 -36.42 -22.50
N GLU A 478 3.54 -37.40 -23.40
CA GLU A 478 2.22 -37.77 -23.97
C GLU A 478 1.25 -38.22 -22.89
#